data_AF-A0A6I3WSG8-F1
#
_entry.id   AF-A0A6I3WSG8-F1
#
_cell.length_a   1.000
_cell.length_b   1.000
_cell.length_c   1.000
_cell.angle_alpha   90.00
_cell.angle_beta   90.00
_cell.angle_gamma   90.00
#
_symmetry.space_group_name_H-M   'P 1'
#
loop_
_entity.id
_entity.type
_entity.pdbx_description
1 polymer ?
#
loop_
_entity_poly.entity_id
_entity_poly.type
_entity_poly.pdbx_seq_one_letter_code
_entity_poly.pdbx_strand_id
1 'polypeptide(L)' 'MSSTAREHDDTVPQGTTLLPRDLTPAQLKAAPVLASVDSLVIDELTDEEYDAFVAALRS' A
#
# COMPACT_ATOMS: atom_id res chain seq x y z
N MET A 1 -23.52 4.23 -41.01
CA MET A 1 -23.45 5.31 -40.01
C MET A 1 -22.06 5.31 -39.39
N SER A 2 -21.56 6.51 -39.09
CA SER A 2 -20.17 6.89 -38.82
C SER A 2 -19.44 6.12 -37.73
N SER A 3 -18.12 5.99 -37.94
CA SER A 3 -17.09 5.77 -36.90
C SER A 3 -16.92 7.03 -36.03
N THR A 4 -16.78 6.84 -34.71
CA THR A 4 -16.04 7.74 -33.81
C THR A 4 -15.34 6.91 -32.75
N ALA A 5 -14.03 7.10 -32.68
CA ALA A 5 -13.09 6.45 -31.79
C ALA A 5 -13.39 6.66 -30.30
N ARG A 6 -13.13 5.62 -29.51
CA ARG A 6 -12.49 5.75 -28.20
C ARG A 6 -11.46 4.63 -28.11
N GLU A 7 -10.26 4.91 -28.62
CA GLU A 7 -9.04 4.31 -28.10
C GLU A 7 -8.90 4.84 -26.67
N HIS A 8 -9.59 4.21 -25.72
CA HIS A 8 -9.14 4.28 -24.34
C HIS A 8 -8.01 3.26 -24.24
N ASP A 9 -6.81 3.79 -24.15
CA ASP A 9 -5.62 3.10 -23.68
C ASP A 9 -5.92 2.58 -22.25
N ASP A 10 -6.61 1.45 -22.16
CA ASP A 10 -7.03 0.77 -20.93
C ASP A 10 -5.88 -0.04 -20.32
N THR A 11 -4.65 0.47 -20.37
CA THR A 11 -3.58 -0.05 -19.50
C THR A 11 -3.71 0.57 -18.12
N VAL A 12 -4.79 0.21 -17.41
CA VAL A 12 -4.85 0.37 -15.96
C VAL A 12 -3.61 -0.33 -15.39
N PRO A 13 -2.73 0.35 -14.62
CA PRO A 13 -1.52 -0.29 -14.12
C PRO A 13 -1.90 -1.47 -13.24
N GLN A 14 -1.43 -2.67 -13.57
CA GLN A 14 -1.73 -3.90 -12.85
C GLN A 14 -0.50 -4.46 -12.14
N GLY A 15 -0.74 -5.09 -11.00
CA GLY A 15 0.30 -5.77 -10.24
C GLY A 15 1.31 -4.81 -9.64
N THR A 16 2.59 -5.12 -9.78
CA THR A 16 3.68 -4.40 -9.11
C THR A 16 3.94 -3.01 -9.68
N THR A 17 3.35 -2.66 -10.84
CA THR A 17 3.44 -1.30 -11.40
C THR A 17 2.73 -0.24 -10.55
N LEU A 18 1.83 -0.66 -9.64
CA LEU A 18 1.21 0.20 -8.64
C LEU A 18 2.05 0.34 -7.36
N LEU A 19 3.10 -0.47 -7.20
CA LEU A 19 3.92 -0.38 -6.00
C LEU A 19 4.73 0.92 -6.03
N PRO A 20 4.81 1.64 -4.90
CA PRO A 20 5.75 2.74 -4.78
C PRO A 20 7.16 2.25 -5.11
N ARG A 21 7.95 3.12 -5.75
CA ARG A 21 9.37 2.85 -5.96
C ARG A 21 10.05 2.51 -4.64
N ASP A 22 11.05 1.63 -4.69
CA ASP A 22 11.87 1.31 -3.53
C ASP A 22 12.53 2.58 -2.96
N LEU A 23 12.71 2.57 -1.63
CA LEU A 23 13.45 3.61 -0.95
C LEU A 23 14.94 3.49 -1.28
N THR A 24 15.58 4.64 -1.51
CA THR A 24 17.04 4.69 -1.56
C THR A 24 17.65 4.40 -0.18
N PRO A 25 18.92 3.97 -0.07
CA PRO A 25 19.56 3.76 1.22
C PRO A 25 19.54 4.99 2.14
N ALA A 26 19.64 6.19 1.57
CA ALA A 26 19.58 7.44 2.33
C ALA A 26 18.17 7.70 2.88
N GLN A 27 17.13 7.45 2.09
CA GLN A 27 15.73 7.58 2.53
C GLN A 27 15.37 6.54 3.58
N LEU A 28 15.85 5.30 3.42
CA LEU A 28 15.64 4.25 4.41
C LEU A 28 16.31 4.60 5.75
N LYS A 29 17.54 5.14 5.73
CA LYS A 29 18.23 5.58 6.94
C LYS A 29 17.53 6.75 7.65
N ALA A 30 16.83 7.60 6.89
CA ALA A 30 16.08 8.73 7.41
C ALA A 30 14.63 8.36 7.80
N ALA A 31 14.18 7.13 7.52
CA ALA A 31 12.83 6.71 7.82
C ALA A 31 12.59 6.68 9.34
N PRO A 32 11.43 7.15 9.81
CA PRO A 32 11.08 7.05 11.23
C PRO A 32 11.05 5.59 11.65
N VAL A 33 11.79 5.27 12.71
CA VAL A 33 11.75 3.94 13.34
C VAL A 33 10.75 3.99 14.48
N LEU A 34 9.72 3.17 14.40
CA LEU A 34 8.77 3.02 15.49
C LEU A 34 9.43 2.25 16.65
N ALA A 35 9.24 2.74 17.88
CA ALA A 35 9.81 2.12 19.07
C ALA A 35 9.10 0.81 19.46
N SER A 36 7.81 0.67 19.11
CA SER A 36 7.01 -0.55 19.27
C SER A 36 5.98 -0.64 18.14
N VAL A 37 5.58 -1.87 17.81
CA VAL A 37 4.39 -2.12 16.98
C VAL A 37 3.11 -1.60 17.63
N ASP A 38 3.07 -1.45 18.96
CA ASP A 38 1.93 -0.84 19.65
C ASP A 38 1.78 0.66 19.33
N SER A 39 2.83 1.27 18.73
CA SER A 39 2.79 2.66 18.26
C SER A 39 2.21 2.79 16.84
N LEU A 40 1.99 1.66 16.13
CA LEU A 40 1.18 1.63 14.91
C LEU A 40 -0.29 1.68 15.31
N VAL A 41 -0.78 2.91 15.53
CA VAL A 41 -2.22 3.14 15.65
C VAL A 41 -2.76 3.26 14.24
N ILE A 42 -3.60 2.32 13.85
CA ILE A 42 -4.43 2.44 12.66
C ILE A 42 -5.81 2.87 13.19
N ASP A 43 -6.10 4.16 13.08
CA ASP A 43 -7.40 4.69 13.50
C ASP A 43 -8.52 4.03 12.67
N GLU A 44 -9.67 3.82 13.31
CA GLU A 44 -10.90 3.28 12.70
C GLU A 44 -10.86 1.81 12.25
N LEU A 45 -9.87 1.01 12.67
CA LEU A 45 -9.97 -0.43 12.46
C LEU A 45 -11.19 -0.99 13.20
N THR A 46 -11.96 -1.81 12.49
CA THR A 46 -12.91 -2.71 13.14
C THR A 46 -12.16 -3.79 13.92
N ASP A 47 -12.82 -4.41 14.89
CA ASP A 47 -12.22 -5.48 15.70
C ASP A 47 -11.68 -6.64 14.84
N GLU A 48 -12.40 -7.00 13.76
CA GLU A 48 -11.98 -8.06 12.83
C GLU A 48 -10.71 -7.69 12.05
N GLU A 49 -10.58 -6.42 11.62
CA GLU A 49 -9.40 -5.96 10.89
C GLU A 49 -8.19 -5.82 11.82
N TYR A 50 -8.41 -5.41 13.07
CA TYR A 50 -7.37 -5.38 14.09
C TYR A 50 -6.85 -6.79 14.42
N ASP A 51 -7.74 -7.77 14.60
CA ASP A 51 -7.37 -9.17 14.85
C ASP A 51 -6.56 -9.76 13.68
N ALA A 52 -6.97 -9.48 12.44
CA ALA A 52 -6.23 -9.88 11.24
C ALA A 52 -4.82 -9.24 11.18
N PHE A 53 -4.71 -7.96 11.52
CA PHE A 53 -3.42 -7.26 11.59
C PHE A 53 -2.50 -7.84 12.67
N VAL A 54 -3.01 -8.08 13.88
CA VAL A 54 -2.25 -8.68 14.98
C VAL A 54 -1.81 -10.10 14.64
N ALA A 55 -2.65 -10.89 13.97
CA ALA A 55 -2.30 -12.24 13.53
C ALA A 55 -1.14 -12.23 12.53
N ALA A 56 -1.15 -11.32 11.55
CA ALA A 56 -0.07 -11.18 10.56
C ALA A 56 1.28 -10.80 11.17
N LEU A 57 1.30 -10.09 12.31
CA LEU A 57 2.53 -9.73 13.02
C LEU A 57 3.14 -10.88 13.84
N ARG A 58 2.37 -11.93 14.14
CA ARG A 58 2.80 -13.07 14.99
C ARG A 58 3.22 -14.31 14.19
N SER A 59 3.13 -14.28 12.87
CA SER A 59 3.56 -15.35 11.95
C SER A 59 4.98 -15.15 11.44
#